data_AF-A0A3C0U4S8-F1
#
_entry.id   AF-A0A3C0U4S8-F1
#
_cell.length_a   1.000
_cell.length_b   1.000
_cell.length_c   1.000
_cell.angle_alpha   90.00
_cell.angle_beta   90.00
_cell.angle_gamma   90.00
#
_symmetry.space_group_name_H-M   'P 1'
#
loop_
_entity.id
_entity.type
_entity.pdbx_description
1 polymer ?
#
loop_
_entity_poly.entity_id
_entity_poly.type
_entity_poly.pdbx_seq_one_letter_code
_entity_poly.pdbx_strand_id
1 'polypeptide(L)'
;MWERFCYYGMRTLLTLFLVKSLLKGDAEASLIYGAYTALVYAAPVLGGRMADSFLGYRYAILLGAVLMAIGEFLMVAGTDLLGFDAGLRESLMLIGMGGLIVGNGYFKANISTIVGKLYEDNDPRRDSGFT
;
A
#
# COMPACT_ATOMS: atom_id res chain seq x y z
N MET A 1 -10.79 6.82 -4.85
CA MET A 1 -11.61 5.59 -4.87
C MET A 1 -10.81 4.34 -5.22
N TRP A 2 -10.00 4.33 -6.29
CA TRP A 2 -9.21 3.16 -6.69
C TRP A 2 -8.21 2.64 -5.63
N GLU A 3 -7.50 3.52 -4.91
CA GLU A 3 -6.59 3.08 -3.83
C GLU A 3 -7.32 2.33 -2.72
N ARG A 4 -8.47 2.82 -2.27
CA ARG A 4 -9.30 2.13 -1.27
C ARG A 4 -9.76 0.76 -1.77
N PHE A 5 -10.15 0.65 -3.04
CA PHE A 5 -10.53 -0.63 -3.65
C PHE A 5 -9.36 -1.63 -3.61
N CYS A 6 -8.17 -1.24 -4.06
CA CYS A 6 -6.98 -2.11 -4.01
C CYS A 6 -6.60 -2.49 -2.58
N TYR A 7 -6.63 -1.52 -1.64
CA TYR A 7 -6.29 -1.78 -0.23
C TYR A 7 -7.24 -2.78 0.43
N TYR A 8 -8.56 -2.61 0.27
CA TYR A 8 -9.53 -3.53 0.87
C TYR A 8 -9.54 -4.90 0.18
N GLY A 9 -9.36 -4.95 -1.14
CA GLY A 9 -9.20 -6.19 -1.88
C GLY A 9 -8.00 -6.99 -1.38
N MET A 10 -6.84 -6.35 -1.30
CA MET A 10 -5.62 -6.99 -0.84
C MET A 10 -5.71 -7.39 0.63
N ARG A 11 -6.18 -6.51 1.52
CA ARG A 11 -6.32 -6.85 2.95
C ARG A 11 -7.19 -8.09 3.18
N THR A 12 -8.24 -8.26 2.39
CA THR A 12 -9.18 -9.39 2.51
C THR A 12 -8.58 -10.69 1.96
N LEU A 13 -7.86 -10.61 0.84
CA LEU A 13 -7.32 -11.78 0.16
C LEU A 13 -5.94 -12.19 0.66
N LEU A 14 -5.14 -11.28 1.22
CA LEU A 14 -3.76 -11.50 1.60
C LEU A 14 -3.63 -12.63 2.63
N THR A 15 -4.47 -12.66 3.66
CA THR A 15 -4.42 -13.74 4.69
C THR A 15 -4.77 -15.10 4.09
N LEU A 16 -5.83 -15.17 3.28
CA LEU A 16 -6.21 -16.40 2.57
C LEU A 16 -5.08 -16.86 1.64
N PHE A 17 -4.40 -15.92 1.00
CA PHE A 17 -3.33 -16.19 0.05
C PHE A 17 -2.04 -16.65 0.73
N LEU A 18 -1.67 -16.06 1.87
CA LEU A 18 -0.51 -16.49 2.68
C LEU A 18 -0.71 -17.92 3.21
N VAL A 19 -1.91 -18.26 3.70
CA VAL A 19 -2.23 -19.60 4.24
C VAL A 19 -2.30 -20.64 3.11
N LYS A 20 -2.98 -20.33 2.00
CA LYS A 20 -3.23 -21.29 0.92
C LYS A 20 -2.11 -21.42 -0.10
N SER A 21 -1.44 -20.32 -0.47
CA SER A 21 -0.49 -20.30 -1.60
C SER A 21 0.96 -20.47 -1.18
N LEU A 22 1.34 -19.99 0.01
CA LEU A 22 2.70 -20.18 0.56
C LEU A 22 2.80 -21.38 1.51
N LEU A 23 1.71 -22.09 1.77
CA LEU A 23 1.64 -23.20 2.74
C LEU A 23 2.18 -22.82 4.13
N LYS A 24 2.15 -21.52 4.47
CA LYS A 24 2.55 -21.06 5.80
C LYS A 24 1.51 -21.53 6.80
N GLY A 25 1.96 -22.07 7.93
CA GLY A 25 1.06 -22.44 9.02
C GLY A 25 0.27 -21.23 9.51
N ASP A 26 -0.96 -21.45 9.99
CA ASP A 26 -1.90 -20.38 10.38
C ASP A 26 -1.28 -19.33 11.31
N ALA A 27 -0.41 -19.76 12.23
CA ALA A 27 0.30 -18.87 13.16
C ALA A 27 1.28 -17.92 12.45
N GLU A 28 2.05 -18.42 11.49
CA GLU A 28 3.03 -17.62 10.75
C GLU A 28 2.32 -16.64 9.79
N ALA A 29 1.28 -17.11 9.10
CA ALA A 29 0.47 -16.25 8.23
C ALA A 29 -0.19 -15.11 9.01
N SER A 30 -0.68 -15.38 10.22
CA SER A 30 -1.26 -14.36 11.11
C SER A 30 -0.23 -13.31 11.55
N LEU A 31 1.00 -13.74 11.87
CA LEU A 31 2.09 -12.83 12.22
C LEU A 31 2.48 -11.92 11.06
N ILE A 32 2.66 -12.47 9.85
CA ILE A 32 2.98 -11.70 8.65
C ILE A 32 1.88 -10.70 8.34
N TYR A 33 0.61 -11.13 8.40
CA TYR A 33 -0.53 -10.24 8.17
C TYR A 33 -0.62 -9.12 9.21
N GLY A 34 -0.38 -9.44 10.49
CA GLY A 34 -0.35 -8.46 11.57
C GLY A 34 0.76 -7.42 11.38
N ALA A 35 1.98 -7.87 11.06
CA ALA A 35 3.11 -7.01 10.77
C ALA A 35 2.87 -6.12 9.54
N TYR A 36 2.36 -6.70 8.45
CA TYR A 36 1.98 -5.95 7.26
C TYR A 36 0.96 -4.85 7.59
N THR A 37 -0.13 -5.20 8.28
CA THR A 37 -1.17 -4.23 8.64
C THR A 37 -0.60 -3.10 9.49
N ALA A 38 0.20 -3.43 10.52
CA ALA A 38 0.83 -2.42 11.37
C ALA A 38 1.72 -1.46 10.57
N LEU A 39 2.55 -1.99 9.67
CA LEU A 39 3.45 -1.18 8.84
C LEU A 39 2.68 -0.31 7.84
N VAL A 40 1.60 -0.81 7.24
CA VAL A 40 0.75 -0.02 6.33
C VAL A 40 0.12 1.18 7.05
N TYR A 41 -0.23 1.05 8.35
CA TYR A 41 -0.71 2.18 9.15
C TYR A 41 0.40 3.11 9.64
N ALA A 42 1.63 2.60 9.84
CA ALA A 42 2.77 3.41 10.29
C ALA A 42 3.45 4.18 9.15
N ALA A 43 3.57 3.59 7.96
CA ALA A 43 4.27 4.15 6.81
C ALA A 43 3.81 5.56 6.38
N PRO A 44 2.51 5.94 6.47
CA PRO A 44 2.05 7.29 6.15
C PRO A 44 2.72 8.39 6.98
N VAL A 45 3.11 8.11 8.23
CA VAL A 45 3.81 9.09 9.08
C VAL A 45 5.14 9.51 8.44
N LEU A 46 5.88 8.55 7.92
CA LEU A 46 7.15 8.79 7.23
C LEU A 46 6.93 9.37 5.82
N GLY A 47 5.96 8.84 5.08
CA GLY A 47 5.65 9.28 3.72
C GLY A 47 5.15 10.73 3.65
N GLY A 48 4.38 11.18 4.64
CA GLY A 48 3.95 12.58 4.76
C GLY A 48 5.13 13.51 5.02
N ARG A 49 5.97 13.18 6.01
CA ARG A 49 7.15 13.98 6.35
C ARG A 49 8.12 14.14 5.17
N MET A 50 8.32 13.10 4.38
CA MET A 50 9.16 13.14 3.18
C MET A 50 8.58 14.03 2.07
N ALA A 51 7.25 14.04 1.92
CA ALA A 51 6.58 14.91 0.95
C ALA A 51 6.62 16.38 1.35
N ASP A 52 6.50 16.67 2.65
CA ASP A 52 6.55 18.03 3.19
C ASP A 52 7.95 18.67 3.04
N SER A 53 9.01 17.86 3.08
CA SER A 53 10.40 18.35 3.15
C SER A 53 11.16 18.28 1.83
N PHE A 54 10.98 17.21 1.02
CA PHE A 54 11.84 16.95 -0.14
C PHE A 54 11.10 16.74 -1.46
N LEU A 55 10.02 15.95 -1.47
CA LEU A 55 9.40 15.51 -2.74
C LEU A 55 8.28 16.43 -3.25
N GLY A 56 7.55 17.08 -2.35
CA GLY A 56 6.27 17.70 -2.68
C GLY A 56 5.14 16.68 -2.88
N TYR A 57 3.91 17.09 -2.54
CA TYR A 57 2.75 16.20 -2.49
C TYR A 57 2.44 15.49 -3.81
N ARG A 58 2.52 16.19 -4.95
CA ARG A 58 2.17 15.62 -6.26
C ARG A 58 3.11 14.48 -6.65
N TYR A 59 4.42 14.66 -6.48
CA TYR A 59 5.40 13.62 -6.79
C TYR A 59 5.35 12.48 -5.79
N ALA A 60 5.12 12.76 -4.50
CA ALA A 60 4.92 11.73 -3.48
C ALA A 60 3.74 10.82 -3.82
N ILE A 61 2.59 11.37 -4.23
CA ILE A 61 1.42 10.57 -4.63
C ILE A 61 1.72 9.73 -5.87
N LEU A 62 2.35 10.31 -6.90
CA LEU A 62 2.72 9.57 -8.11
C LEU A 62 3.69 8.42 -7.81
N LEU A 63 4.72 8.68 -7.00
CA LEU A 63 5.67 7.65 -6.57
C LEU A 63 4.96 6.56 -5.75
N GLY A 64 4.05 6.96 -4.85
CA GLY A 64 3.23 6.03 -4.10
C GLY A 64 2.39 5.13 -4.99
N ALA A 65 1.72 5.70 -6.00
CA ALA A 65 0.91 4.96 -6.97
C ALA A 65 1.74 3.97 -7.79
N VAL A 66 2.91 4.38 -8.28
CA VAL A 66 3.81 3.53 -9.05
C VAL A 66 4.35 2.38 -8.20
N LEU A 67 4.78 2.64 -6.96
CA LEU A 67 5.26 1.60 -6.06
C LEU A 67 4.17 0.60 -5.69
N MET A 68 2.94 1.06 -5.44
CA MET A 68 1.81 0.15 -5.21
C MET A 68 1.54 -0.70 -6.44
N ALA A 69 1.52 -0.11 -7.65
CA ALA A 69 1.31 -0.87 -8.89
C ALA A 69 2.38 -1.95 -9.10
N ILE A 70 3.65 -1.61 -8.90
CA ILE A 70 4.75 -2.58 -8.97
C ILE A 70 4.57 -3.67 -7.91
N GLY A 71 4.21 -3.29 -6.68
CA GLY A 71 3.95 -4.24 -5.60
C GLY A 71 2.85 -5.25 -5.94
N GLU A 72 1.75 -4.79 -6.54
CA GLU A 72 0.67 -5.66 -7.03
C GLU A 72 1.16 -6.63 -8.11
N PHE A 73 1.93 -6.15 -9.10
CA PHE A 73 2.48 -7.01 -10.14
C PHE A 73 3.44 -8.07 -9.58
N LEU A 74 4.24 -7.71 -8.58
CA LEU A 74 5.13 -8.66 -7.89
C LEU A 74 4.34 -9.70 -7.08
N MET A 75 3.24 -9.29 -6.42
CA MET A 75 2.34 -10.22 -5.73
C MET A 75 1.72 -11.23 -6.70
N VAL A 76 1.31 -10.77 -7.89
CA VAL A 76 0.79 -11.65 -8.95
C VAL A 76 1.90 -12.56 -9.49
N ALA A 77 3.11 -12.03 -9.71
CA ALA A 77 4.25 -12.82 -10.19
C ALA A 77 4.71 -13.89 -9.17
N GLY A 78 4.50 -13.66 -7.87
CA GLY A 78 4.76 -14.64 -6.81
C GLY A 78 3.73 -15.78 -6.72
N THR A 79 2.65 -15.73 -7.50
CA THR A 79 1.69 -16.85 -7.62
C THR A 79 2.28 -18.00 -8.44
N ASP A 80 1.56 -19.13 -8.51
CA ASP A 80 1.91 -20.26 -9.39
C ASP A 80 1.84 -19.93 -10.90
N LEU A 81 1.34 -18.74 -11.28
CA LEU A 81 1.05 -18.37 -12.67
C LEU A 81 2.25 -18.47 -13.61
N LEU A 82 3.45 -18.13 -13.13
CA LEU A 82 4.67 -18.06 -13.94
C LEU A 82 5.58 -19.29 -13.81
N GLY A 83 5.17 -20.30 -13.01
CA GLY A 83 5.95 -21.54 -12.84
C GLY A 83 7.32 -21.35 -12.18
N PHE A 84 7.49 -20.29 -11.38
CA PHE A 84 8.74 -20.01 -10.67
C PHE A 84 8.96 -20.95 -9.48
N ASP A 85 10.24 -21.11 -9.10
CA ASP A 85 10.64 -21.84 -7.90
C ASP A 85 10.02 -21.23 -6.63
N ALA A 86 9.75 -22.09 -5.64
CA ALA A 86 9.11 -21.70 -4.38
C ALA A 86 9.86 -20.57 -3.66
N GLY A 87 11.19 -20.59 -3.64
CA GLY A 87 11.99 -19.55 -2.97
C GLY A 87 11.90 -18.19 -3.67
N LEU A 88 11.86 -18.19 -5.01
CA LEU A 88 11.68 -16.97 -5.79
C LEU A 88 10.29 -16.38 -5.59
N ARG A 89 9.25 -17.22 -5.56
CA ARG A 89 7.87 -16.80 -5.34
C ARG A 89 7.66 -16.12 -4.00
N GLU A 90 8.19 -16.71 -2.93
CA GLU A 90 8.15 -16.12 -1.59
C GLU A 90 8.87 -14.77 -1.56
N SER A 91 10.04 -14.68 -2.18
CA SER A 91 10.81 -13.44 -2.28
C SER A 91 10.03 -12.34 -3.03
N LEU A 92 9.43 -12.68 -4.17
CA LEU A 92 8.61 -11.74 -4.96
C LEU A 92 7.40 -11.23 -4.16
N MET A 93 6.75 -12.09 -3.39
CA MET A 93 5.64 -11.69 -2.52
C MET A 93 6.10 -10.74 -1.41
N LEU A 94 7.17 -11.07 -0.70
CA LEU A 94 7.68 -10.21 0.38
C LEU A 94 8.13 -8.84 -0.14
N ILE A 95 8.79 -8.81 -1.29
CA ILE A 95 9.17 -7.55 -1.96
C ILE A 95 7.91 -6.79 -2.41
N GLY A 96 6.92 -7.48 -2.97
CA GLY A 96 5.64 -6.90 -3.35
C GLY A 96 4.94 -6.24 -2.16
N MET A 97 4.81 -6.97 -1.04
CA MET A 97 4.26 -6.46 0.23
C MET A 97 5.02 -5.23 0.73
N GLY A 98 6.34 -5.23 0.64
CA GLY A 98 7.17 -4.07 0.97
C GLY A 98 6.86 -2.85 0.08
N GLY A 99 6.77 -3.05 -1.23
CA GLY A 99 6.40 -2.02 -2.20
C GLY A 99 5.03 -1.41 -1.90
N LEU A 100 4.07 -2.24 -1.48
CA LEU A 100 2.73 -1.81 -1.10
C LEU A 100 2.71 -1.00 0.19
N ILE A 101 3.49 -1.40 1.20
CA ILE A 101 3.65 -0.65 2.45
C ILE A 101 4.19 0.75 2.16
N VAL A 102 5.31 0.82 1.43
CA VAL A 102 5.97 2.10 1.12
C VAL A 102 5.10 2.95 0.21
N GLY A 103 4.53 2.34 -0.83
CA GLY A 103 3.64 3.01 -1.78
C GLY A 103 2.41 3.61 -1.11
N ASN A 104 1.74 2.85 -0.24
CA ASN A 104 0.64 3.35 0.58
C ASN A 104 1.09 4.48 1.51
N GLY A 105 2.27 4.39 2.11
CA GLY A 105 2.83 5.43 2.96
C GLY A 105 2.90 6.78 2.24
N TYR A 106 3.46 6.81 1.03
CA TYR A 106 3.53 8.03 0.24
C TYR A 106 2.17 8.47 -0.31
N PHE A 107 1.31 7.55 -0.74
CA PHE A 107 0.04 7.90 -1.36
C PHE A 107 -0.96 8.43 -0.32
N LYS A 108 -1.19 7.67 0.76
CA LYS A 108 -2.25 7.92 1.73
C LYS A 108 -1.99 9.15 2.60
N ALA A 109 -0.72 9.41 2.96
CA ALA A 109 -0.36 10.59 3.72
C ALA A 109 -0.63 11.91 2.97
N ASN A 110 -0.56 11.88 1.64
CA ASN A 110 -0.49 13.09 0.83
C ASN A 110 -1.76 13.38 0.03
N ILE A 111 -2.60 12.37 -0.26
CA ILE A 111 -3.79 12.57 -1.08
C ILE A 111 -4.84 13.46 -0.41
N SER A 112 -5.07 13.30 0.89
CA SER A 112 -5.97 14.18 1.65
C SER A 112 -5.44 15.61 1.73
N THR A 113 -4.12 15.78 1.78
CA THR A 113 -3.48 17.10 1.82
C THR A 113 -3.65 17.86 0.50
N ILE A 114 -3.57 17.18 -0.66
CA ILE A 114 -3.84 17.83 -1.94
C ILE A 114 -5.30 18.27 -2.04
N VAL A 115 -6.25 17.44 -1.59
CA VAL A 115 -7.67 17.82 -1.60
C VAL A 115 -7.90 19.05 -0.74
N GLY A 116 -7.27 19.13 0.44
CA GLY A 116 -7.33 20.32 1.28
C GLY A 116 -6.77 21.59 0.64
N LYS A 117 -5.78 21.47 -0.26
CA LYS A 117 -5.16 22.60 -0.97
C LYS A 117 -5.93 23.06 -2.21
N LEU A 118 -6.98 22.34 -2.63
CA LEU A 118 -7.86 22.78 -3.71
C LEU A 118 -8.82 23.90 -3.25
N TYR A 119 -8.95 24.10 -1.94
CA TYR A 119 -9.82 25.08 -1.33
C TYR A 119 -8.99 26.16 -0.63
N GLU A 120 -9.45 27.41 -0.70
CA GLU A 120 -8.85 28.51 0.05
C GLU A 120 -9.13 28.38 1.56
N ASP A 121 -8.31 29.04 2.37
CA ASP A 121 -8.52 29.09 3.82
C ASP A 121 -9.88 29.77 4.12
N ASN A 122 -10.73 29.07 4.88
CA ASN A 122 -12.14 29.41 5.19
C ASN A 122 -13.19 29.17 4.08
N ASP A 123 -12.90 28.41 3.02
CA ASP A 123 -13.95 28.01 2.07
C ASP A 123 -14.91 26.97 2.71
N PRO A 124 -16.22 27.27 2.85
CA PRO A 124 -17.20 26.35 3.43
C PRO A 124 -17.38 25.04 2.63
N ARG A 125 -16.91 24.99 1.37
CA ARG A 125 -16.93 23.79 0.53
C ARG A 125 -15.82 22.80 0.89
N ARG A 126 -14.84 23.21 1.70
CA ARG A 126 -13.71 22.38 2.11
C ARG A 126 -14.18 21.13 2.86
N ASP A 127 -15.07 21.28 3.84
CA ASP A 127 -15.59 20.15 4.63
C ASP A 127 -16.41 19.18 3.76
N SER A 128 -17.23 19.71 2.84
CA SER A 128 -17.96 18.90 1.86
C SER A 128 -17.05 18.16 0.88
N GLY A 129 -15.83 18.66 0.63
CA GLY A 129 -14.83 18.00 -0.23
C GLY A 129 -14.12 16.80 0.42
N PHE A 130 -14.20 16.66 1.75
CA PHE A 130 -13.67 15.52 2.50
C PHE A 130 -14.72 14.44 2.82
N THR A 131 -16.01 14.71 2.57
CA THR A 131 -17.15 13.81 2.82
C THR A 131 -17.48 12.99 1.57
#